data_AF-A0A9Q4C312-F1
#
_entry.id   AF-A0A9Q4C312-F1
#
_cell.length_a   1.000
_cell.length_b   1.000
_cell.length_c   1.000
_cell.angle_alpha   90.00
_cell.angle_beta   90.00
_cell.angle_gamma   90.00
#
_symmetry.space_group_name_H-M   'P 1'
#
loop_
_entity.id
_entity.type
_entity.pdbx_description
1 polymer ?
#
loop_
_entity_poly.entity_id
_entity_poly.type
_entity_poly.pdbx_seq_one_letter_code
_entity_poly.pdbx_strand_id
1 'polypeptide(L)'
;MLDLALAVGSSATEYNAIQPGTIVIFGIVFVPLYSVLIGWFAGEPSDAEVGFLGVGILASFIASLWGGLFVLTILLGFLFW
;
A
#
# COMPACT_ATOMS: atom_id res chain seq x y z
N MET A 1 -15.01 39.43 4.31
CA MET A 1 -15.44 38.17 4.96
C MET A 1 -15.47 37.00 3.98
N LEU A 2 -15.96 37.21 2.75
CA LEU A 2 -15.91 36.19 1.69
C LEU A 2 -14.48 35.78 1.32
N ASP A 3 -13.54 36.73 1.27
CA ASP A 3 -12.13 36.47 0.95
C ASP A 3 -11.40 35.69 2.06
N LEU A 4 -11.80 35.88 3.32
CA LEU A 4 -11.28 35.11 4.45
C LEU A 4 -11.80 33.66 4.43
N ALA A 5 -13.07 33.47 4.05
CA ALA A 5 -13.64 32.15 3.86
C ALA A 5 -13.03 31.41 2.65
N LEU A 6 -12.73 32.14 1.56
CA LEU A 6 -12.08 31.61 0.37
C LEU A 6 -10.61 31.23 0.65
N ALA A 7 -9.89 32.07 1.42
CA ALA A 7 -8.51 31.81 1.84
C ALA A 7 -8.40 30.67 2.87
N VAL A 8 -9.37 30.56 3.79
CA VAL A 8 -9.46 29.40 4.70
C VAL A 8 -9.80 28.13 3.92
N GLY A 9 -10.72 28.21 2.94
CA GLY A 9 -11.05 27.10 2.05
C GLY A 9 -9.89 26.67 1.16
N SER A 10 -9.09 27.61 0.66
CA SER A 10 -7.87 27.31 -0.11
C SER A 10 -6.80 26.67 0.76
N SER A 11 -6.59 27.15 1.99
CA SER A 11 -5.60 26.55 2.91
C SER A 11 -5.91 25.11 3.34
N ALA A 12 -7.19 24.70 3.33
CA ALA A 12 -7.60 23.31 3.55
C ALA A 12 -7.36 22.40 2.32
N THR A 13 -7.17 23.00 1.13
CA THR A 13 -6.92 22.30 -0.14
C THR A 13 -5.48 22.45 -0.65
N GLU A 14 -4.71 23.43 -0.17
CA GLU A 14 -3.45 23.86 -0.80
C GLU A 14 -2.16 23.30 -0.18
N TYR A 15 -2.22 22.47 0.85
CA TYR A 15 -1.04 21.70 1.26
C TYR A 15 -1.45 20.38 1.91
N ASN A 16 -1.91 19.44 1.09
CA ASN A 16 -1.76 18.05 1.46
C ASN A 16 -0.57 17.47 0.69
N ALA A 17 0.61 17.55 1.30
CA ALA A 17 1.81 16.88 0.80
C ALA A 17 1.58 15.36 0.58
N ILE A 18 0.48 14.81 1.10
CA ILE A 18 0.10 13.41 1.04
C ILE A 18 -1.31 13.31 0.46
N GLN A 19 -1.49 12.70 -0.71
CA GLN A 19 -2.83 12.56 -1.29
C GLN A 19 -3.74 11.78 -0.33
N PRO A 20 -5.04 12.12 -0.20
CA PRO A 20 -5.96 11.41 0.70
C PRO A 20 -5.94 9.88 0.52
N GLY A 21 -5.82 9.40 -0.72
CA GLY A 21 -5.68 7.98 -1.03
C GLY A 21 -4.40 7.36 -0.44
N THR A 22 -3.29 8.09 -0.40
CA THR A 22 -2.04 7.65 0.24
C THR A 22 -2.24 7.45 1.74
N ILE A 23 -2.95 8.36 2.42
CA ILE A 23 -3.26 8.22 3.84
C ILE A 23 -4.10 6.96 4.10
N VAL A 24 -5.10 6.70 3.26
CA VAL A 24 -5.95 5.52 3.39
C VAL A 24 -5.16 4.23 3.18
N ILE A 25 -4.37 4.14 2.11
CA ILE A 25 -3.61 2.92 1.79
C ILE A 25 -2.53 2.67 2.86
N PHE A 26 -1.67 3.65 3.12
CA PHE A 26 -0.53 3.43 4.01
C PHE A 26 -0.89 3.51 5.49
N GLY A 27 -1.89 4.32 5.85
CA GLY A 27 -2.31 4.52 7.23
C GLY A 27 -3.43 3.58 7.69
N ILE A 28 -4.46 3.34 6.88
CA ILE A 28 -5.61 2.53 7.32
C ILE A 28 -5.42 1.07 6.94
N VAL A 29 -5.01 0.80 5.70
CA VAL A 29 -4.90 -0.57 5.19
C VAL A 29 -3.59 -1.23 5.59
N PHE A 30 -2.46 -0.54 5.45
CA PHE A 30 -1.15 -1.14 5.72
C PHE A 30 -0.76 -1.18 7.19
N VAL A 31 -1.26 -0.30 8.04
CA VAL A 31 -0.98 -0.36 9.48
C VAL A 31 -1.33 -1.71 10.12
N PRO A 32 -2.55 -2.27 9.95
CA PRO A 32 -2.85 -3.60 10.49
C PRO A 32 -2.01 -4.70 9.84
N LEU A 33 -1.72 -4.60 8.54
CA LEU A 33 -0.86 -5.56 7.84
C LEU A 33 0.56 -5.58 8.44
N TYR A 34 1.19 -4.43 8.62
CA TYR A 34 2.50 -4.32 9.26
C TYR A 34 2.46 -4.78 10.70
N SER A 35 1.36 -4.55 11.42
CA SER A 35 1.20 -5.00 12.80
C SER A 35 1.23 -6.53 12.90
N VAL A 36 0.56 -7.24 11.97
CA VAL A 36 0.60 -8.71 11.89
C VAL A 36 1.99 -9.20 11.52
N LEU A 37 2.64 -8.58 10.54
CA LEU A 37 4.00 -8.94 10.12
C LEU A 37 5.00 -8.79 11.28
N ILE A 38 4.92 -7.69 12.04
CA ILE A 38 5.72 -7.49 13.24
C ILE A 38 5.35 -8.53 14.30
N GLY A 39 4.06 -8.81 14.47
CA GLY A 39 3.54 -9.79 15.42
C GLY A 39 4.07 -11.22 15.20
N TRP A 40 4.34 -11.62 13.95
CA TRP A 40 4.94 -12.93 13.67
C TRP A 40 6.36 -13.09 14.21
N PHE A 41 7.13 -12.01 14.31
CA PHE A 41 8.52 -12.06 14.78
C PHE A 41 8.71 -11.53 16.19
N ALA A 42 7.85 -10.64 16.67
CA ALA A 42 7.95 -10.00 17.98
C ALA A 42 6.93 -10.52 19.00
N GLY A 43 5.93 -11.30 18.57
CA GLY A 43 4.94 -11.91 19.46
C GLY A 43 5.47 -13.18 20.13
N GLU A 44 4.96 -13.52 21.32
CA GLU A 44 5.31 -14.76 22.03
C GLU A 44 4.12 -15.73 22.03
N PRO A 45 4.31 -17.03 21.70
CA PRO A 45 5.54 -17.64 21.22
C PRO A 45 5.87 -17.23 19.77
N SER A 46 7.12 -16.84 19.50
CA SER A 46 7.61 -16.58 18.14
C SER A 46 8.27 -17.83 17.54
N ASP A 47 7.95 -18.12 16.28
CA ASP A 47 8.65 -19.11 15.46
C ASP A 47 9.06 -18.44 14.14
N ALA A 48 10.35 -18.16 14.00
CA ALA A 48 10.89 -17.47 12.85
C ALA A 48 10.71 -18.27 11.55
N GLU A 49 10.72 -19.60 11.59
CA GLU A 49 10.55 -20.43 10.41
C GLU A 49 9.14 -20.27 9.83
N VAL A 50 8.12 -20.32 10.71
CA VAL A 50 6.74 -20.05 10.34
C VAL A 50 6.55 -18.60 9.87
N GLY A 51 7.20 -17.65 10.52
CA GLY A 51 7.20 -16.24 10.12
C GLY A 51 7.75 -16.03 8.71
N PHE A 52 8.90 -16.62 8.38
CA PHE A 52 9.49 -16.54 7.05
C PHE A 52 8.65 -17.26 5.99
N LEU A 53 8.01 -18.38 6.32
CA LEU A 53 7.02 -19.04 5.45
C LEU A 53 5.87 -18.09 5.11
N GLY A 54 5.28 -17.43 6.12
CA GLY A 54 4.20 -16.47 5.93
C GLY A 54 4.63 -15.28 5.06
N VAL A 55 5.80 -14.70 5.33
CA VAL A 55 6.36 -13.60 4.54
C VAL A 55 6.65 -14.03 3.09
N GLY A 56 7.21 -15.22 2.88
CA GLY A 56 7.50 -15.75 1.55
C GLY A 56 6.23 -15.95 0.71
N ILE A 57 5.15 -16.42 1.33
CA ILE A 57 3.84 -16.55 0.67
C ILE A 57 3.29 -15.16 0.30
N LEU A 58 3.33 -14.19 1.22
CA LEU A 58 2.86 -12.82 0.92
C LEU A 58 3.69 -12.15 -0.18
N ALA A 59 5.02 -12.28 -0.12
CA ALA A 59 5.92 -11.68 -1.11
C ALA A 59 5.71 -12.29 -2.50
N SER A 60 5.58 -13.61 -2.60
CA SER A 60 5.31 -14.30 -3.87
C SER A 60 3.92 -13.97 -4.42
N PHE A 61 2.91 -13.82 -3.56
CA PHE A 61 1.59 -13.37 -3.97
C PHE A 61 1.64 -11.96 -4.59
N ILE A 62 2.25 -11.00 -3.90
CA ILE A 62 2.42 -9.63 -4.43
C ILE A 62 3.23 -9.66 -5.75
N ALA A 63 4.31 -10.43 -5.79
CA ALA A 63 5.12 -10.58 -7.00
C ALA A 63 4.33 -11.18 -8.17
N SER A 64 3.40 -12.11 -7.91
CA SER A 64 2.54 -12.68 -8.95
C SER A 64 1.49 -11.70 -9.48
N LEU A 65 0.95 -10.82 -8.62
CA LEU A 65 0.02 -9.76 -9.03
C LEU A 65 0.71 -8.77 -9.96
N TRP A 66 1.88 -8.28 -9.56
CA TRP A 66 2.66 -7.34 -10.34
C TRP A 66 3.27 -7.98 -11.59
N GLY A 67 3.87 -9.17 -11.44
CA GLY A 67 4.47 -9.92 -12.53
C GLY A 67 3.43 -10.35 -13.57
N GLY A 68 2.25 -10.80 -13.13
CA GLY A 68 1.13 -11.12 -14.01
C GLY A 68 0.64 -9.89 -14.78
N LEU A 69 0.46 -8.75 -14.10
CA LEU A 69 0.09 -7.49 -14.74
C LEU A 69 1.14 -7.04 -15.77
N PHE A 70 2.42 -7.17 -15.43
CA PHE A 70 3.52 -6.86 -16.33
C PHE A 70 3.51 -7.75 -17.59
N VAL A 71 3.40 -9.07 -17.42
CA VAL A 71 3.33 -10.02 -18.54
C VAL A 71 2.10 -9.76 -19.41
N LEU A 72 0.93 -9.54 -18.80
CA LEU A 72 -0.29 -9.18 -19.53
C LEU A 72 -0.09 -7.91 -20.36
N THR A 73 0.57 -6.89 -19.80
CA THR A 73 0.85 -5.65 -20.53
C THR A 73 1.73 -5.88 -21.75
N ILE A 74 2.77 -6.71 -21.63
CA ILE A 74 3.62 -7.09 -22.79
C ILE A 74 2.81 -7.86 -23.84
N LEU A 75 2.02 -8.84 -23.42
CA LEU A 75 1.20 -9.64 -24.34
C LEU A 75 0.17 -8.78 -25.08
N LEU A 76 -0.49 -7.86 -24.39
CA LEU A 76 -1.41 -6.89 -24.98
C LEU A 76 -0.67 -5.98 -25.96
N GLY A 77 0.53 -5.52 -25.61
CA GLY A 77 1.39 -4.75 -26.51
C GLY A 77 1.74 -5.51 -27.77
N PHE A 78 2.02 -6.83 -27.69
CA PHE A 78 2.31 -7.66 -28.85
C PHE A 78 1.07 -7.96 -29.70
N LEU A 79 -0.10 -8.13 -29.07
CA LEU A 79 -1.36 -8.48 -29.75
C LEU A 79 -1.96 -7.30 -30.53
N PHE A 80 -1.84 -6.08 -30.00
CA PHE A 80 -2.46 -4.87 -30.56
C PHE A 80 -1.48 -3.94 -31.31
N TRP A 81 -0.24 -4.39 -31.52
CA TRP A 81 0.70 -3.69 -32.38
C TRP A 81 0.38 -3.93 -33.86
#